data_AF-A0A528B328-F1
#
_entry.id   AF-A0A528B328-F1
#
_cell.length_a   1.000
_cell.length_b   1.000
_cell.length_c   1.000
_cell.angle_alpha   90.00
_cell.angle_beta   90.00
_cell.angle_gamma   90.00
#
_symmetry.space_group_name_H-M   'P 1'
#
loop_
_entity.id
_entity.type
_entity.pdbx_description
1 polymer ?
#
loop_
_entity_poly.entity_id
_entity_poly.type
_entity_poly.pdbx_seq_one_letter_code
_entity_poly.pdbx_strand_id
1 'polypeptide(L)'
;MTIARVGRGTPLLFSEWRPILAIVAVLSLLILCAGVAQDLSLYAGRKPDLSTKIWLLDVDVERSAFTWVSVLVLFFCSRLLFQCGDDAAGRSSQFTWHWYFLGFLFLFLSFDEFTGLHEKLSAALAARSTNTGLLYFAWAAPAGILSLVGLAAFVPFIRSFPTSLAVL
;
A
#
# COMPACT_ATOMS: atom_id res chain seq x y z
N MET A 1 -20.67 -34.94 -20.01
CA MET A 1 -20.75 -33.99 -18.87
C MET A 1 -20.23 -32.66 -19.36
N THR A 2 -21.15 -31.76 -19.68
CA THR A 2 -20.91 -30.55 -20.47
C THR A 2 -20.27 -29.49 -19.58
N ILE A 3 -19.06 -29.04 -19.93
CA ILE A 3 -18.40 -27.91 -19.27
C ILE A 3 -19.28 -26.68 -19.51
N ALA A 4 -19.95 -26.22 -18.46
CA ALA A 4 -20.72 -24.99 -18.48
C ALA A 4 -19.76 -23.85 -18.84
N ARG A 5 -20.02 -23.23 -19.98
CA ARG A 5 -19.33 -22.05 -20.49
C ARG A 5 -19.63 -20.91 -19.50
N VAL A 6 -18.71 -20.66 -18.56
CA VAL A 6 -18.74 -19.44 -17.74
C VAL A 6 -18.80 -18.26 -18.73
N GLY A 7 -19.91 -17.54 -18.71
CA GLY A 7 -20.12 -16.39 -19.58
C GLY A 7 -18.98 -15.42 -19.39
N ARG A 8 -18.25 -15.13 -20.48
CA ARG A 8 -17.32 -14.00 -20.56
C ARG A 8 -18.14 -12.70 -20.59
N GLY A 9 -18.83 -12.40 -19.48
CA GLY A 9 -19.06 -11.02 -19.14
C GLY A 9 -17.69 -10.45 -18.80
N THR A 10 -17.23 -9.43 -19.52
CA THR A 10 -16.23 -8.53 -18.95
C THR A 10 -16.67 -8.20 -17.52
N PRO A 11 -15.79 -8.24 -16.50
CA PRO A 11 -16.21 -7.86 -15.17
C PRO A 11 -16.67 -6.41 -15.25
N LEU A 12 -17.99 -6.20 -15.26
CA LEU A 12 -18.64 -4.89 -15.27
C LEU A 12 -18.04 -3.99 -14.18
N LEU A 13 -17.50 -4.60 -13.13
CA LEU A 13 -16.80 -3.96 -12.03
C LEU A 13 -15.51 -3.21 -12.40
N PHE A 14 -14.88 -3.40 -13.57
CA PHE A 14 -13.71 -2.58 -13.94
C PHE A 14 -14.09 -1.39 -14.82
N SER A 15 -15.08 -1.53 -15.72
CA SER A 15 -15.49 -0.44 -16.62
C SER A 15 -16.02 0.77 -15.86
N GLU A 16 -16.84 0.54 -14.83
CA GLU A 16 -17.45 1.60 -14.02
C GLU A 16 -16.43 2.36 -13.17
N TRP A 17 -15.30 1.73 -12.83
CA TRP A 17 -14.28 2.31 -11.95
C TRP A 17 -13.14 2.97 -12.73
N ARG A 18 -13.03 2.72 -14.04
CA ARG A 18 -12.05 3.38 -14.92
C ARG A 18 -11.99 4.90 -14.76
N PRO A 19 -13.10 5.66 -14.78
CA PRO A 19 -13.01 7.11 -14.61
C PRO A 19 -12.49 7.49 -13.23
N ILE A 20 -12.90 6.79 -12.18
CA ILE A 20 -12.44 7.04 -10.80
C ILE A 20 -10.94 6.77 -10.70
N LEU A 21 -10.47 5.62 -11.19
CA LEU A 21 -9.05 5.25 -11.20
C LEU A 21 -8.21 6.24 -12.03
N ALA A 22 -8.73 6.70 -13.17
CA ALA A 22 -8.07 7.71 -13.98
C ALA A 22 -7.97 9.05 -13.24
N ILE A 23 -9.04 9.49 -12.57
CA ILE A 23 -9.02 10.72 -11.77
C ILE A 23 -8.01 10.59 -10.63
N VAL A 24 -8.03 9.49 -9.87
CA VAL A 24 -7.07 9.25 -8.78
C VAL A 24 -5.63 9.23 -9.30
N ALA A 25 -5.37 8.57 -10.44
CA ALA A 25 -4.05 8.53 -11.05
C ALA A 25 -3.58 9.91 -11.50
N VAL A 26 -4.46 10.71 -12.13
CA VAL A 26 -4.15 12.08 -12.53
C VAL A 26 -3.89 12.97 -11.32
N LEU A 27 -4.73 12.90 -10.28
CA LEU A 27 -4.53 13.68 -9.06
C LEU A 27 -3.21 13.30 -8.37
N SER A 28 -2.91 12.00 -8.27
CA SER A 28 -1.64 11.50 -7.71
C SER A 28 -0.45 11.99 -8.52
N LEU A 29 -0.55 11.99 -9.85
CA LEU A 29 0.48 12.50 -10.74
C LEU A 29 0.68 14.01 -10.57
N LEU A 30 -0.41 14.78 -10.45
CA LEU A 30 -0.34 16.23 -10.22
C LEU A 30 0.32 16.55 -8.88
N ILE A 31 -0.04 15.84 -7.81
CA ILE A 31 0.59 15.99 -6.48
C ILE A 31 2.07 15.64 -6.55
N LEU A 32 2.44 14.54 -7.23
CA LEU A 32 3.83 14.15 -7.44
C LEU A 32 4.61 15.22 -8.22
N CYS A 33 4.06 15.70 -9.33
CA CYS A 33 4.68 16.77 -10.13
C CYS A 33 4.85 18.05 -9.31
N ALA A 34 3.87 18.42 -8.48
CA ALA A 34 3.97 19.57 -7.58
C ALA A 34 5.06 19.41 -6.52
N GLY A 35 5.16 18.23 -5.89
CA GLY A 35 6.21 17.90 -4.93
C GLY A 35 7.61 17.95 -5.56
N VAL A 36 7.78 17.35 -6.73
CA VAL A 36 9.05 17.41 -7.48
C VAL A 36 9.38 18.84 -7.91
N ALA A 37 8.42 19.61 -8.40
CA ALA A 37 8.64 21.00 -8.80
C ALA A 37 9.07 21.87 -7.62
N GLN A 38 8.44 21.69 -6.46
CA GLN A 38 8.85 22.31 -5.20
C GLN A 38 10.30 21.94 -4.86
N ASP A 39 10.63 20.66 -4.80
CA ASP A 39 11.98 20.22 -4.41
C ASP A 39 13.03 20.79 -5.38
N LEU A 40 12.77 20.74 -6.70
CA LEU A 40 13.64 21.34 -7.71
C LEU A 40 13.83 22.84 -7.48
N SER A 41 12.76 23.58 -7.17
CA SER A 41 12.85 25.03 -6.90
C SER A 41 13.67 25.36 -5.65
N LEU A 42 13.58 24.53 -4.61
CA LEU A 42 14.32 24.71 -3.36
C LEU A 42 15.81 24.38 -3.55
N TYR A 43 16.12 23.32 -4.31
CA TYR A 43 17.50 22.93 -4.61
C TYR A 43 18.19 23.80 -5.67
N ALA A 44 17.43 24.43 -6.57
CA ALA A 44 17.98 25.35 -7.57
C ALA A 44 18.39 26.72 -6.99
N GLY A 45 17.97 27.04 -5.76
CA GLY A 45 18.36 28.25 -5.06
C GLY A 45 19.85 28.28 -4.69
N ARG A 46 20.47 29.48 -4.68
CA ARG A 46 21.88 29.65 -4.29
C ARG A 46 22.19 29.22 -2.85
N LYS A 47 21.18 29.17 -2.00
CA LYS A 47 21.22 28.64 -0.64
C LYS A 47 19.97 27.78 -0.47
N PRO A 48 20.07 26.45 -0.62
CA PRO A 48 18.94 25.56 -0.40
C PRO A 48 18.42 25.75 1.02
N ASP A 49 17.15 26.13 1.14
CA ASP A 49 16.48 26.31 2.42
C ASP A 49 15.24 25.41 2.49
N LEU A 50 15.45 24.22 3.05
CA LEU A 50 14.40 23.20 3.19
C LEU A 50 13.34 23.58 4.23
N SER A 51 13.57 24.61 5.05
CA SER A 51 12.59 25.05 6.05
C SER A 51 11.34 25.68 5.43
N THR A 52 11.41 26.07 4.16
CA THR A 52 10.29 26.66 3.41
C THR A 52 9.45 25.63 2.64
N LYS A 53 9.75 24.33 2.78
CA LYS A 53 9.03 23.25 2.12
C LYS A 53 7.56 23.25 2.52
N ILE A 54 6.65 23.18 1.54
CA ILE A 54 5.22 23.09 1.82
C ILE A 54 4.95 21.67 2.32
N TRP A 55 4.62 21.57 3.60
CA TRP A 55 4.35 20.30 4.29
C TRP A 55 3.36 19.39 3.55
N LEU A 56 2.35 19.98 2.88
CA LEU A 56 1.32 19.23 2.15
C LEU A 56 1.89 18.48 0.94
N LEU A 57 2.99 18.97 0.36
CA LEU A 57 3.70 18.38 -0.77
C LEU A 57 4.98 17.65 -0.35
N ASP A 58 5.19 17.48 0.96
CA ASP A 58 6.34 16.78 1.48
C ASP A 58 6.00 15.30 1.70
N VAL A 59 6.76 14.43 1.04
CA VAL A 59 6.65 12.98 1.13
C VAL A 59 7.24 12.44 2.44
N ASP A 60 8.13 13.20 3.07
CA ASP A 60 8.84 12.81 4.30
C ASP A 60 8.03 13.11 5.57
N VAL A 61 6.86 13.76 5.45
CA VAL A 61 6.02 14.12 6.59
C VAL A 61 4.68 13.40 6.54
N GLU A 62 4.25 12.95 7.72
CA GLU A 62 2.91 12.43 7.91
C GLU A 62 1.84 13.50 7.76
N ARG A 63 0.64 13.04 7.37
CA ARG A 63 -0.57 13.85 7.13
C ARG A 63 -0.50 14.74 5.88
N SER A 64 0.55 14.60 5.06
CA SER A 64 0.67 15.28 3.77
C SER A 64 -0.40 14.81 2.78
N ALA A 65 -0.47 15.44 1.61
CA ALA A 65 -1.35 14.97 0.55
C ALA A 65 -1.02 13.53 0.13
N PHE A 66 0.26 13.13 0.20
CA PHE A 66 0.72 11.78 -0.09
C PHE A 66 0.19 10.78 0.93
N THR A 67 0.25 11.09 2.24
CA THR A 67 -0.32 10.24 3.30
C THR A 67 -1.80 9.95 3.03
N TRP A 68 -2.60 10.98 2.70
CA TRP A 68 -4.02 10.79 2.42
C TRP A 68 -4.29 9.92 1.19
N VAL A 69 -3.48 10.08 0.13
CA VAL A 69 -3.55 9.20 -1.05
C VAL A 69 -3.24 7.76 -0.65
N SER A 70 -2.17 7.52 0.11
CA SER A 70 -1.77 6.20 0.61
C SER A 70 -2.86 5.54 1.47
N VAL A 71 -3.41 6.26 2.45
CA VAL A 71 -4.49 5.79 3.33
C VAL A 71 -5.68 5.30 2.51
N LEU A 72 -6.14 6.10 1.55
CA LEU A 72 -7.29 5.77 0.70
C LEU A 72 -7.01 4.57 -0.20
N VAL A 73 -5.85 4.55 -0.86
CA VAL A 73 -5.45 3.42 -1.72
C VAL A 73 -5.41 2.12 -0.92
N LEU A 74 -4.76 2.12 0.24
CA LEU A 74 -4.67 0.95 1.12
C LEU A 74 -6.05 0.49 1.60
N PHE A 75 -6.93 1.42 1.95
CA PHE A 75 -8.31 1.12 2.34
C PHE A 75 -9.11 0.48 1.20
N PHE A 76 -9.02 1.03 -0.02
CA PHE A 76 -9.69 0.45 -1.18
C PHE A 76 -9.11 -0.92 -1.56
N CYS A 77 -7.79 -1.10 -1.50
CA CYS A 77 -7.15 -2.40 -1.67
C CYS A 77 -7.67 -3.41 -0.64
N SER A 78 -7.77 -3.02 0.64
CA SER A 78 -8.36 -3.86 1.70
C SER A 78 -9.79 -4.27 1.34
N ARG A 79 -10.63 -3.34 0.88
CA ARG A 79 -12.00 -3.64 0.47
C ARG A 79 -12.07 -4.63 -0.68
N LEU A 80 -11.22 -4.47 -1.70
CA LEU A 80 -11.13 -5.41 -2.83
C LEU A 80 -10.69 -6.80 -2.35
N LEU A 81 -9.72 -6.88 -1.45
CA LEU A 81 -9.25 -8.14 -0.88
C LEU A 81 -10.35 -8.86 -0.08
N PHE A 82 -11.17 -8.13 0.68
CA PHE A 82 -12.35 -8.70 1.33
C PHE A 82 -13.36 -9.26 0.32
N GLN A 83 -13.62 -8.55 -0.78
CA GLN A 83 -14.51 -9.04 -1.84
C GLN A 83 -13.95 -10.29 -2.53
N CYS A 84 -12.64 -10.37 -2.74
CA CYS A 84 -11.98 -11.58 -3.23
C CYS A 84 -12.12 -12.73 -2.22
N GLY A 85 -12.08 -12.45 -0.92
CA GLY A 85 -12.36 -13.41 0.14
C GLY A 85 -13.79 -13.94 0.09
N ASP A 86 -14.78 -13.07 -0.11
CA ASP A 86 -16.19 -13.46 -0.24
C ASP A 86 -16.44 -14.35 -1.47
N ASP A 87 -15.84 -14.01 -2.63
CA ASP A 87 -15.90 -14.85 -3.83
C ASP A 87 -15.19 -16.20 -3.63
N ALA A 88 -14.03 -16.21 -2.97
CA ALA A 88 -13.31 -17.42 -2.62
C ALA A 88 -14.11 -18.33 -1.67
N ALA A 89 -14.80 -17.75 -0.68
CA ALA A 89 -15.67 -18.44 0.25
C ALA A 89 -16.86 -19.09 -0.48
N GLY A 90 -17.52 -18.34 -1.36
CA GLY A 90 -18.63 -18.84 -2.17
C GLY A 90 -18.23 -20.01 -3.08
N ARG A 91 -16.96 -20.10 -3.48
CA ARG A 91 -16.39 -21.21 -4.27
C ARG A 91 -15.79 -22.32 -3.43
N SER A 92 -15.88 -22.26 -2.09
CA SER A 92 -15.24 -23.21 -1.17
C SER A 92 -13.73 -23.35 -1.40
N SER A 93 -13.04 -22.25 -1.74
CA SER A 93 -11.59 -22.26 -1.94
C SER A 93 -10.86 -22.46 -0.63
N GLN A 94 -9.83 -23.32 -0.62
CA GLN A 94 -8.93 -23.49 0.52
C GLN A 94 -8.17 -22.21 0.90
N PHE A 95 -8.13 -21.22 0.00
CA PHE A 95 -7.43 -19.95 0.19
C PHE A 95 -8.32 -18.80 0.66
N THR A 96 -9.58 -19.07 1.02
CA THR A 96 -10.53 -18.05 1.52
C THR A 96 -9.93 -17.19 2.64
N TRP A 97 -9.33 -17.82 3.64
CA TRP A 97 -8.72 -17.12 4.77
C TRP A 97 -7.47 -16.30 4.40
N HIS A 98 -6.78 -16.63 3.32
CA HIS A 98 -5.62 -15.86 2.85
C HIS A 98 -6.04 -14.48 2.34
N TRP A 99 -7.17 -14.41 1.61
CA TRP A 99 -7.76 -13.15 1.15
C TRP A 99 -8.22 -12.27 2.30
N TYR A 100 -8.92 -12.85 3.28
CA TYR A 100 -9.35 -12.09 4.45
C TYR A 100 -8.18 -11.59 5.30
N PHE A 101 -7.15 -12.42 5.49
CA PHE A 101 -5.94 -11.98 6.17
C PHE A 101 -5.26 -10.80 5.45
N LEU A 102 -5.14 -10.85 4.11
CA LEU A 102 -4.63 -9.73 3.32
C LEU A 102 -5.51 -8.48 3.45
N GLY A 103 -6.83 -8.66 3.44
CA GLY A 103 -7.79 -7.57 3.67
C GLY A 103 -7.55 -6.87 5.00
N PHE A 104 -7.42 -7.64 6.09
CA PHE A 104 -7.08 -7.10 7.41
C PHE A 104 -5.68 -6.47 7.46
N LEU A 105 -4.69 -7.07 6.81
CA LEU A 105 -3.33 -6.53 6.75
C LEU A 105 -3.31 -5.15 6.07
N PHE A 106 -3.97 -5.00 4.92
CA PHE A 106 -4.05 -3.72 4.22
C PHE A 106 -4.88 -2.69 4.98
N LEU A 107 -5.91 -3.13 5.71
CA LEU A 107 -6.66 -2.23 6.61
C LEU A 107 -5.78 -1.73 7.76
N PHE A 108 -4.97 -2.63 8.34
CA PHE A 108 -4.00 -2.27 9.37
C PHE A 108 -2.95 -1.29 8.84
N LEU A 109 -2.42 -1.50 7.63
CA LEU A 109 -1.49 -0.56 6.98
C LEU A 109 -2.15 0.81 6.72
N SER A 110 -3.40 0.83 6.27
CA SER A 110 -4.16 2.08 6.09
C SER A 110 -4.31 2.84 7.42
N PHE A 111 -4.56 2.12 8.52
CA PHE A 111 -4.66 2.70 9.84
C PHE A 111 -3.30 3.18 10.38
N ASP A 112 -2.23 2.42 10.16
CA ASP A 112 -0.87 2.81 10.53
C ASP A 112 -0.47 4.12 9.84
N GLU A 113 -0.65 4.19 8.53
CA GLU A 113 -0.40 5.39 7.71
C GLU A 113 -1.23 6.59 8.20
N PHE A 114 -2.52 6.38 8.52
CA PHE A 114 -3.37 7.46 9.02
C PHE A 114 -2.91 7.98 10.40
N THR A 115 -2.38 7.10 11.24
CA THR A 115 -2.03 7.42 12.62
C THR A 115 -0.55 7.73 12.85
N GLY A 116 0.31 7.48 11.85
CA GLY A 116 1.77 7.51 11.97
C GLY A 116 2.26 6.60 13.09
N LEU A 117 1.68 5.40 13.25
CA LEU A 117 1.99 4.53 14.39
C LEU A 117 3.43 4.01 14.31
N HIS A 118 3.90 3.62 13.13
CA HIS A 118 5.28 3.19 12.92
C HIS A 118 6.30 4.31 13.21
N GLU A 119 5.97 5.58 12.95
CA GLU A 119 6.81 6.72 13.36
C GLU A 119 6.88 6.88 14.88
N LYS A 120 5.73 6.82 15.56
CA LYS A 120 5.68 6.91 17.02
C LYS A 120 6.46 5.78 17.67
N LEU A 121 6.36 4.58 17.11
CA LEU A 121 7.14 3.44 17.54
C LEU A 121 8.63 3.65 17.29
N SER A 122 9.01 4.20 16.13
CA SER A 122 10.39 4.58 15.82
C SER A 122 10.94 5.54 16.87
N ALA A 123 10.22 6.62 17.15
CA ALA A 123 10.63 7.65 18.11
C ALA A 123 10.76 7.09 19.53
N ALA A 124 9.81 6.26 19.96
CA ALA A 124 9.83 5.64 21.29
C ALA A 124 11.02 4.69 21.49
N LEU A 125 11.41 3.94 20.44
CA LEU A 125 12.55 3.03 20.47
C LEU A 125 13.89 3.78 20.35
N ALA A 126 13.95 4.83 19.52
CA ALA A 126 15.12 5.68 19.38
C ALA A 126 15.48 6.39 20.69
N ALA A 127 14.47 6.79 21.48
CA ALA A 127 14.69 7.36 22.81
C ALA A 127 15.37 6.40 23.81
N ARG A 128 15.40 5.09 23.50
CA ARG A 128 15.94 4.03 24.37
C ARG A 128 17.12 3.28 23.76
N SER A 129 17.52 3.60 22.52
CA SER A 129 18.57 2.88 21.80
C SER A 129 19.39 3.81 20.93
N THR A 130 20.72 3.66 20.96
CA THR A 130 21.65 4.38 20.08
C THR A 130 21.90 3.60 18.78
N ASN A 131 20.82 3.15 18.13
CA ASN A 131 20.96 2.37 16.90
C ASN A 131 21.45 3.26 15.75
N THR A 132 22.49 2.82 15.04
CA THR A 132 23.04 3.49 13.86
C THR A 132 23.05 2.55 12.66
N GLY A 133 23.08 3.09 11.44
CA GLY A 133 23.15 2.29 10.21
C GLY A 133 21.81 1.63 9.84
N LEU A 134 21.84 0.41 9.31
CA LEU A 134 20.64 -0.29 8.77
C LEU A 134 19.51 -0.51 9.79
N LEU A 135 19.80 -0.44 11.09
CA LEU A 135 18.81 -0.59 12.18
C LEU A 135 18.46 0.74 12.86
N TYR A 136 18.73 1.87 12.19
CA TYR A 136 18.32 3.20 12.66
C TYR A 136 16.85 3.21 13.08
N PHE A 137 15.99 2.61 12.26
CA PHE A 137 14.62 2.29 12.64
C PHE A 137 14.56 0.90 13.30
N ALA A 138 14.73 0.86 14.61
CA ALA A 138 14.82 -0.38 15.39
C ALA A 138 13.62 -1.34 15.17
N TRP A 139 12.41 -0.80 14.97
CA TRP A 139 11.20 -1.58 14.72
C TRP A 139 11.16 -2.23 13.33
N ALA A 140 11.97 -1.76 12.38
CA ALA A 140 11.97 -2.29 11.01
C ALA A 140 12.48 -3.74 10.97
N ALA A 141 13.41 -4.11 11.86
CA ALA A 141 13.89 -5.50 11.96
C ALA A 141 12.79 -6.51 12.33
N PRO A 142 12.03 -6.34 13.43
CA PRO A 142 10.93 -7.25 13.74
C PRO A 142 9.83 -7.23 12.67
N ALA A 143 9.51 -6.06 12.10
CA ALA A 143 8.56 -5.97 10.99
C ALA A 143 9.06 -6.79 9.77
N GLY A 144 10.32 -6.66 9.39
CA GLY A 144 10.93 -7.41 8.28
C GLY A 144 10.90 -8.92 8.50
N ILE A 145 11.20 -9.39 9.72
CA ILE A 145 11.10 -10.82 10.06
C ILE A 145 9.65 -11.31 9.92
N LEU A 146 8.68 -10.56 10.43
CA LEU A 146 7.26 -10.90 10.30
C LEU A 146 6.82 -10.93 8.83
N SER A 147 7.28 -9.98 8.01
CA SER A 147 7.02 -9.95 6.57
C SER A 147 7.60 -11.19 5.86
N LEU A 148 8.81 -11.62 6.20
CA LEU A 148 9.43 -12.82 5.61
C LEU A 148 8.67 -14.11 6.00
N VAL A 149 8.26 -14.23 7.26
CA VAL A 149 7.44 -15.36 7.72
C VAL A 149 6.08 -15.35 7.03
N GLY A 150 5.44 -14.18 6.94
CA GLY A 150 4.19 -14.00 6.20
C GLY A 150 4.32 -14.39 4.73
N LEU A 151 5.38 -13.95 4.05
CA LEU A 151 5.67 -14.33 2.67
C LEU A 151 5.78 -15.85 2.53
N ALA A 152 6.57 -16.50 3.39
CA ALA A 152 6.74 -17.95 3.38
C ALA A 152 5.39 -18.69 3.54
N ALA A 153 4.53 -18.22 4.45
CA ALA A 153 3.21 -18.77 4.66
C ALA A 153 2.27 -18.58 3.45
N PHE A 154 2.45 -17.49 2.68
CA PHE A 154 1.63 -17.16 1.52
C PHE A 154 2.13 -17.76 0.20
N VAL A 155 3.31 -18.40 0.17
CA VAL A 155 3.86 -19.04 -1.04
C VAL A 155 2.87 -20.00 -1.73
N PRO A 156 2.15 -20.91 -1.03
CA PRO A 156 1.19 -21.81 -1.68
C PRO A 156 0.03 -21.06 -2.33
N PHE A 157 -0.43 -19.99 -1.69
CA PHE A 157 -1.46 -19.10 -2.23
C PHE A 157 -0.98 -18.38 -3.50
N ILE A 158 0.23 -17.80 -3.47
CA ILE A 158 0.83 -17.11 -4.62
C ILE A 158 1.03 -18.09 -5.79
N ARG A 159 1.48 -19.31 -5.51
CA ARG A 159 1.65 -20.36 -6.54
C ARG A 159 0.34 -20.90 -7.11
N SER A 160 -0.80 -20.62 -6.48
CA SER A 160 -2.11 -21.06 -6.98
C SER A 160 -2.63 -20.21 -8.14
N PHE A 161 -2.05 -19.02 -8.36
CA PHE A 161 -2.46 -18.16 -9.46
C PHE A 161 -1.96 -18.67 -10.82
N PRO A 162 -2.69 -18.42 -11.92
CA PRO A 162 -2.22 -18.73 -13.27
C PRO A 162 -0.85 -18.12 -13.57
N THR A 163 0.01 -18.84 -14.28
CA THR A 163 1.38 -18.39 -14.62
C THR A 163 1.42 -17.07 -15.40
N SER A 164 0.33 -16.65 -16.05
CA SER A 164 0.24 -15.33 -16.69
C SER A 164 0.28 -14.15 -15.71
N LEU A 165 -0.07 -14.38 -14.45
CA LEU A 165 0.03 -13.39 -13.36
C LEU A 165 1.35 -13.50 -12.59
N ALA A 166 2.03 -14.65 -12.64
CA ALA A 166 3.27 -14.88 -11.91
C ALA A 166 4.52 -14.25 -12.56
N VAL A 167 4.37 -13.68 -13.77
CA VAL A 167 5.45 -13.08 -14.57
C VAL A 167 5.40 -11.54 -14.54
N LEU A 168 4.39 -10.95 -13.89
CA LEU A 168 4.24 -9.50 -13.68
C LEU A 168 4.86 -9.11 -12.34
#